data_AF-A0A7S9X609-F1
#
_entry.id   AF-A0A7S9X609-F1
#
_cell.length_a   1.000
_cell.length_b   1.000
_cell.length_c   1.000
_cell.angle_alpha   90.00
_cell.angle_beta   90.00
_cell.angle_gamma   90.00
#
_symmetry.space_group_name_H-M   'P 1'
#
loop_
_entity.id
_entity.type
_entity.pdbx_description
1 polymer ?
#
loop_
_entity_poly.entity_id
_entity_poly.type
_entity_poly.pdbx_seq_one_letter_code
_entity_poly.pdbx_strand_id
1 'polypeptide(L)'
;MNEQNLGYVANLKIDNVPWDRLSCSYGTAELFAQILNTLTKAVKKSKFDEKELGSLLDEIMAQCEYQETFWHATPFALVFLVRIYKSALSEKGEAAKFISCKLEEFFKLMLEICEKVEQMEHAKPLAKMEQMLEPEYLDIVDQDELSYDDRLFYSFYYYSRMVLQGAFVKI
;
A
#
# COMPACT_ATOMS: atom_id res chain seq x y z
N MET A 1 -7.43 6.93 -13.14
CA MET A 1 -7.62 7.79 -11.94
C MET A 1 -7.87 9.24 -12.39
N ASN A 2 -8.76 9.99 -11.72
CA ASN A 2 -9.01 11.40 -12.06
C ASN A 2 -7.88 12.32 -11.54
N GLU A 3 -7.83 13.56 -12.03
CA GLU A 3 -6.76 14.53 -11.68
C GLU A 3 -6.69 14.84 -10.18
N GLN A 4 -7.84 14.90 -9.50
CA GLN A 4 -7.89 15.17 -8.06
C GLN A 4 -7.20 14.06 -7.26
N ASN A 5 -7.51 12.80 -7.55
CA ASN A 5 -6.90 11.65 -6.89
C ASN A 5 -5.42 11.50 -7.26
N LEU A 6 -5.00 11.86 -8.48
CA LEU A 6 -3.58 11.94 -8.85
C LEU A 6 -2.84 12.99 -8.03
N GLY A 7 -3.43 14.19 -7.87
CA GLY A 7 -2.91 15.24 -7.01
C GLY A 7 -2.80 14.80 -5.56
N TYR A 8 -3.83 14.13 -5.02
CA TYR A 8 -3.81 13.58 -3.67
C TYR A 8 -2.68 12.56 -3.49
N VAL A 9 -2.64 11.52 -4.34
CA VAL A 9 -1.63 10.45 -4.29
C VAL A 9 -0.21 10.99 -4.44
N ALA A 10 0.01 12.03 -5.25
CA ALA A 10 1.33 12.64 -5.40
C ALA A 10 1.77 13.44 -4.16
N ASN A 11 0.83 14.09 -3.47
CA ASN A 11 1.13 14.99 -2.35
C ASN A 11 0.90 14.38 -0.96
N LEU A 12 0.35 13.17 -0.86
CA LEU A 12 0.10 12.50 0.41
C LEU A 12 1.39 12.38 1.23
N LYS A 13 1.35 12.84 2.48
CA LYS A 13 2.47 12.73 3.43
C LYS A 13 2.25 11.54 4.36
N ILE A 14 3.33 10.91 4.77
CA ILE A 14 3.28 9.74 5.65
C ILE A 14 2.61 10.05 6.99
N ASP A 15 2.82 11.25 7.53
CA ASP A 15 2.24 11.71 8.78
C ASP A 15 0.76 12.13 8.65
N ASN A 16 0.24 12.25 7.43
CA ASN A 16 -1.16 12.60 7.19
C ASN A 16 -2.08 11.37 7.13
N VAL A 17 -1.52 10.15 7.22
CA VAL A 17 -2.31 8.92 7.24
C VAL A 17 -2.49 8.49 8.70
N PRO A 18 -3.73 8.28 9.18
CA PRO A 18 -4.00 7.88 10.56
C PRO A 18 -3.73 6.38 10.75
N TRP A 19 -2.47 5.97 10.66
CA TRP A 19 -2.04 4.57 10.65
C TRP A 19 -2.54 3.76 11.85
N ASP A 20 -2.61 4.38 13.02
CA ASP A 20 -3.13 3.82 14.27
C ASP A 20 -4.63 3.51 14.24
N ARG A 21 -5.34 3.99 13.21
CA ARG A 21 -6.78 3.77 13.00
C ARG A 21 -7.09 2.91 11.78
N LEU A 22 -6.10 2.62 10.94
CA LEU A 22 -6.29 1.78 9.77
C LEU A 22 -6.01 0.34 10.13
N SER A 23 -6.95 -0.55 9.85
CA SER A 23 -6.76 -1.99 10.01
C SER A 23 -5.65 -2.52 9.10
N CYS A 24 -4.95 -3.52 9.61
CA CYS A 24 -4.02 -4.38 8.87
C CYS A 24 -4.24 -5.84 9.32
N SER A 25 -3.43 -6.80 8.83
CA SER A 25 -3.54 -8.21 9.23
C SER A 25 -3.43 -8.45 10.74
N TYR A 26 -2.73 -7.58 11.49
CA TYR A 26 -2.49 -7.74 12.93
C TYR A 26 -2.78 -6.44 13.70
N GLY A 27 -4.06 -6.14 13.92
CA GLY A 27 -4.51 -4.92 14.58
C GLY A 27 -4.52 -3.74 13.63
N THR A 28 -3.74 -2.72 13.97
CA THR A 28 -3.68 -1.45 13.21
C THR A 28 -2.32 -1.27 12.57
N ALA A 29 -2.25 -0.42 11.56
CA ALA A 29 -1.05 -0.14 10.81
C ALA A 29 -0.05 0.80 11.53
N GLU A 30 -0.11 0.95 12.86
CA GLU A 30 0.67 1.94 13.62
C GLU A 30 2.19 1.91 13.33
N LEU A 31 2.74 0.74 12.99
CA LEU A 31 4.15 0.55 12.66
C LEU A 31 4.51 0.90 11.21
N PHE A 32 3.53 1.09 10.31
CA PHE A 32 3.78 1.32 8.88
C PHE A 32 4.62 2.57 8.65
N ALA A 33 4.34 3.65 9.37
CA ALA A 33 5.10 4.89 9.24
C ALA A 33 6.60 4.67 9.53
N GLN A 34 6.92 3.89 10.56
CA GLN A 34 8.30 3.56 10.93
C GLN A 34 8.96 2.67 9.86
N ILE A 35 8.27 1.62 9.40
CA ILE A 35 8.80 0.68 8.40
C ILE A 35 9.08 1.41 7.09
N LEU A 36 8.10 2.14 6.55
CA LEU A 36 8.21 2.89 5.30
C LEU A 36 9.33 3.94 5.34
N ASN A 37 9.48 4.65 6.46
CA ASN A 37 10.60 5.59 6.66
C ASN A 37 11.96 4.88 6.66
N THR A 38 12.03 3.68 7.24
CA THR A 38 13.25 2.87 7.27
C THR A 38 13.61 2.38 5.86
N LEU A 39 12.63 1.86 5.11
CA LEU A 39 12.80 1.42 3.71
C LEU A 39 13.24 2.59 2.81
N THR A 40 12.63 3.76 2.96
CA THR A 40 13.00 4.97 2.20
C THR A 40 14.47 5.33 2.38
N LYS A 41 14.99 5.24 3.61
CA LYS A 41 16.41 5.49 3.91
C LYS A 41 17.30 4.35 3.39
N ALA A 42 16.83 3.11 3.45
CA ALA A 42 17.59 1.92 3.04
C ALA A 42 17.92 1.92 1.54
N VAL A 43 17.05 2.47 0.69
CA VAL A 43 17.27 2.58 -0.78
C VAL A 43 18.65 3.16 -1.14
N LYS A 44 19.15 4.12 -0.36
CA LYS A 44 20.42 4.82 -0.65
C LYS A 44 21.64 4.25 0.09
N LYS A 45 21.49 3.15 0.84
CA LYS A 45 22.58 2.57 1.61
C LYS A 45 23.53 1.78 0.70
N SER A 46 24.84 1.98 0.88
CA SER A 46 25.88 1.20 0.20
C SER A 46 26.16 -0.15 0.85
N LYS A 47 25.85 -0.28 2.15
CA LYS A 47 25.90 -1.53 2.92
C LYS A 47 24.56 -1.73 3.61
N PHE A 48 24.01 -2.93 3.51
CA PHE A 48 22.75 -3.31 4.15
C PHE A 48 22.83 -4.76 4.61
N ASP A 49 22.04 -5.08 5.62
CA ASP A 49 21.77 -6.47 5.99
C ASP A 49 20.53 -6.92 5.20
N GLU A 50 20.71 -7.89 4.30
CA GLU A 50 19.65 -8.40 3.44
C GLU A 50 18.54 -9.08 4.25
N LYS A 51 18.87 -9.73 5.37
CA LYS A 51 17.90 -10.40 6.22
C LYS A 51 17.05 -9.37 6.98
N GLU A 52 17.68 -8.34 7.54
CA GLU A 52 16.97 -7.24 8.22
C GLU A 52 16.04 -6.51 7.24
N LEU A 53 16.56 -6.14 6.07
CA LEU A 53 15.80 -5.43 5.04
C LEU A 53 14.68 -6.29 4.44
N GLY A 54 14.96 -7.58 4.21
CA GLY A 54 13.98 -8.56 3.77
C GLY A 54 12.85 -8.72 4.78
N SER A 55 13.17 -8.84 6.07
CA SER A 55 12.16 -8.95 7.13
C SER A 55 11.24 -7.74 7.18
N LEU A 56 11.76 -6.52 7.01
CA LEU A 56 10.94 -5.30 6.98
C LEU A 56 9.99 -5.26 5.78
N LEU A 57 10.45 -5.72 4.62
CA LEU A 57 9.62 -5.83 3.41
C LEU A 57 8.54 -6.90 3.59
N ASP A 58 8.92 -8.09 4.04
CA ASP A 58 8.00 -9.20 4.24
C ASP A 58 6.94 -8.84 5.32
N GLU A 59 7.33 -8.12 6.39
CA GLU A 59 6.43 -7.64 7.45
C GLU A 59 5.36 -6.69 6.93
N ILE A 60 5.72 -5.65 6.17
CA ILE A 60 4.74 -4.71 5.64
C ILE A 60 3.85 -5.34 4.56
N MET A 61 4.42 -6.24 3.74
CA MET A 61 3.68 -6.97 2.70
C MET A 61 2.62 -7.89 3.31
N ALA A 62 2.99 -8.68 4.33
CA ALA A 62 2.08 -9.58 5.03
C ALA A 62 0.96 -8.86 5.80
N GLN A 63 1.14 -7.57 6.08
CA GLN A 63 0.12 -6.72 6.71
C GLN A 63 -0.77 -5.98 5.71
N CYS A 64 -0.40 -5.96 4.43
CA CYS A 64 -1.20 -5.36 3.35
C CYS A 64 -2.28 -6.32 2.82
N GLU A 65 -2.08 -7.62 2.91
CA GLU A 65 -3.09 -8.59 2.51
C GLU A 65 -3.02 -9.85 3.35
N TYR A 66 -4.17 -10.52 3.50
CA TYR A 66 -4.24 -11.87 4.03
C TYR A 66 -5.24 -12.68 3.20
N GLN A 67 -4.80 -13.82 2.66
CA GLN A 67 -5.64 -14.68 1.81
C GLN A 67 -6.33 -13.91 0.68
N GLU A 68 -5.58 -13.08 -0.05
CA GLU A 68 -6.09 -12.23 -1.13
C GLU A 68 -7.09 -11.13 -0.67
N THR A 69 -7.26 -10.94 0.64
CA THR A 69 -8.09 -9.88 1.22
C THR A 69 -7.25 -8.65 1.55
N PHE A 70 -7.62 -7.48 1.04
CA PHE A 70 -6.92 -6.23 1.35
C PHE A 70 -7.47 -5.59 2.62
N TRP A 71 -6.57 -4.94 3.36
CA TRP A 71 -6.91 -4.18 4.54
C TRP A 71 -7.05 -2.69 4.24
N HIS A 72 -7.61 -1.95 5.19
CA HIS A 72 -7.85 -0.52 5.03
C HIS A 72 -6.55 0.27 4.84
N ALA A 73 -5.46 -0.17 5.48
CA ALA A 73 -4.13 0.43 5.34
C ALA A 73 -3.51 0.23 3.94
N THR A 74 -3.90 -0.81 3.22
CA THR A 74 -3.27 -1.30 1.98
C THR A 74 -3.15 -0.26 0.87
N PRO A 75 -4.24 0.40 0.41
CA PRO A 75 -4.14 1.40 -0.65
C PRO A 75 -3.18 2.55 -0.28
N PHE A 76 -3.10 2.92 1.00
CA PHE A 76 -2.20 3.96 1.49
C PHE A 76 -0.75 3.50 1.56
N ALA A 77 -0.49 2.28 2.06
CA ALA A 77 0.84 1.70 2.08
C ALA A 77 1.45 1.61 0.67
N LEU A 78 0.65 1.18 -0.30
CA LEU A 78 1.06 1.08 -1.70
C LEU A 78 1.50 2.42 -2.29
N VAL A 79 0.89 3.55 -1.90
CA VAL A 79 1.36 4.89 -2.34
C VAL A 79 2.83 5.10 -1.98
N PHE A 80 3.22 4.77 -0.75
CA PHE A 80 4.60 4.95 -0.30
C PHE A 80 5.53 3.87 -0.85
N LEU A 81 5.09 2.61 -0.92
CA LEU A 81 5.86 1.53 -1.52
C LEU A 81 6.17 1.81 -3.00
N VAL A 82 5.22 2.33 -3.77
CA VAL A 82 5.46 2.74 -5.17
C VAL A 82 6.48 3.87 -5.26
N ARG A 83 6.45 4.85 -4.35
CA ARG A 83 7.47 5.91 -4.30
C ARG A 83 8.86 5.35 -3.96
N ILE A 84 8.94 4.42 -3.01
CA ILE A 84 10.17 3.72 -2.64
C ILE A 84 10.69 2.92 -3.84
N TYR A 85 9.82 2.20 -4.54
CA TYR A 85 10.16 1.45 -5.75
C TYR A 85 10.73 2.35 -6.85
N LYS A 86 10.06 3.47 -7.17
CA LYS A 86 10.57 4.45 -8.15
C LYS A 86 11.90 5.07 -7.74
N SER A 87 12.07 5.35 -6.44
CA SER A 87 13.36 5.80 -5.90
C SER A 87 14.43 4.73 -6.07
N ALA A 88 14.11 3.47 -5.80
CA ALA A 88 15.04 2.35 -5.92
C ALA A 88 15.46 2.10 -7.38
N LEU A 89 14.53 2.21 -8.34
CA LEU A 89 14.83 2.11 -9.78
C LEU A 89 15.78 3.22 -10.28
N SER A 90 15.87 4.34 -9.56
CA SER A 90 16.75 5.46 -9.90
C SER A 90 18.15 5.33 -9.32
N GLU A 91 18.38 4.33 -8.46
CA GLU A 91 19.64 4.10 -7.75
C GLU A 91 20.37 2.86 -8.31
N LYS A 92 21.70 2.81 -8.13
CA LYS A 92 22.54 1.70 -8.64
C LYS A 92 23.04 0.73 -7.56
N GLY A 93 22.70 0.98 -6.30
CA GLY A 93 23.18 0.19 -5.17
C GLY A 93 22.48 -1.16 -5.05
N GLU A 94 23.16 -2.15 -4.45
CA GLU A 94 22.59 -3.49 -4.23
C GLU A 94 21.34 -3.46 -3.33
N ALA A 95 21.29 -2.56 -2.34
CA ALA A 95 20.10 -2.36 -1.50
C ALA A 95 18.89 -1.92 -2.33
N ALA A 96 19.09 -0.96 -3.25
CA ALA A 96 18.04 -0.49 -4.15
C ALA A 96 17.56 -1.61 -5.08
N LYS A 97 18.50 -2.37 -5.66
CA LYS A 97 18.17 -3.53 -6.50
C LYS A 97 17.33 -4.55 -5.73
N PHE A 98 17.77 -4.95 -4.53
CA PHE A 98 17.05 -5.88 -3.66
C PHE A 98 15.62 -5.40 -3.35
N ILE A 99 15.46 -4.14 -2.92
CA ILE A 99 14.15 -3.54 -2.65
C ILE A 99 13.28 -3.55 -3.90
N SER A 100 13.83 -3.12 -5.05
CA SER A 100 13.05 -3.04 -6.29
C SER A 100 12.55 -4.41 -6.76
N CYS A 101 13.37 -5.46 -6.68
CA CYS A 101 12.97 -6.81 -7.08
C CYS A 101 11.84 -7.34 -6.19
N LYS A 102 11.98 -7.23 -4.86
CA LYS A 102 10.95 -7.65 -3.89
C LYS A 102 9.64 -6.90 -4.08
N LEU A 103 9.70 -5.57 -4.23
CA LEU A 103 8.50 -4.75 -4.45
C LEU A 103 7.81 -5.07 -5.78
N GLU A 104 8.57 -5.34 -6.84
CA GLU A 104 7.99 -5.70 -8.14
C GLU A 104 7.21 -7.03 -8.08
N GLU A 105 7.75 -8.04 -7.40
CA GLU A 105 7.05 -9.31 -7.18
C GLU A 105 5.75 -9.10 -6.39
N PHE A 106 5.83 -8.35 -5.29
CA PHE A 106 4.67 -8.01 -4.48
C PHE A 106 3.61 -7.23 -5.29
N PHE A 107 4.00 -6.23 -6.09
CA PHE A 107 3.07 -5.45 -6.89
C PHE A 107 2.36 -6.29 -7.97
N LYS A 108 3.03 -7.29 -8.54
CA LYS A 108 2.39 -8.23 -9.48
C LYS A 108 1.31 -9.06 -8.78
N LEU A 109 1.59 -9.58 -7.58
CA LEU A 109 0.61 -10.28 -6.75
C LEU A 109 -0.60 -9.39 -6.44
N MET A 110 -0.36 -8.17 -5.97
CA MET A 110 -1.44 -7.23 -5.63
C MET A 110 -2.31 -6.87 -6.84
N LEU A 111 -1.70 -6.71 -8.03
CA LEU A 111 -2.44 -6.48 -9.28
C LEU A 111 -3.28 -7.68 -9.69
N GLU A 112 -2.75 -8.91 -9.55
CA GLU A 112 -3.50 -10.13 -9.84
C GLU A 112 -4.75 -10.25 -8.96
N ILE A 113 -4.61 -9.98 -7.65
CA ILE A 113 -5.74 -9.96 -6.71
C ILE A 113 -6.77 -8.91 -7.14
N CYS A 114 -6.32 -7.68 -7.46
CA CYS A 114 -7.22 -6.63 -7.93
C CYS A 114 -7.98 -7.03 -9.22
N GLU A 115 -7.32 -7.74 -10.13
CA GLU A 115 -7.95 -8.21 -11.38
C GLU A 115 -9.00 -9.29 -11.13
N LYS A 116 -8.76 -10.21 -10.18
CA LYS A 116 -9.77 -11.19 -9.75
C LYS A 116 -11.01 -10.50 -9.18
N VAL A 117 -10.83 -9.56 -8.26
CA VAL A 117 -11.94 -8.84 -7.61
C VAL A 117 -12.73 -7.99 -8.60
N GLU A 118 -12.08 -7.39 -9.60
CA GLU A 118 -12.75 -6.63 -10.67
C GLU A 118 -13.72 -7.49 -11.51
N GLN A 119 -13.49 -8.80 -11.60
CA GLN A 119 -14.35 -9.72 -12.37
C GLN A 119 -15.55 -10.23 -11.56
N MET A 120 -15.59 -9.95 -10.25
CA MET A 120 -16.67 -10.34 -9.35
C MET A 120 -17.75 -9.26 -9.27
N GLU A 121 -18.89 -9.59 -8.64
CA GLU A 121 -19.84 -8.55 -8.24
C GLU A 121 -19.21 -7.69 -7.14
N HIS A 122 -19.18 -6.39 -7.35
CA HIS A 122 -18.60 -5.44 -6.41
C HIS A 122 -19.38 -4.12 -6.44
N ALA A 123 -19.32 -3.37 -5.32
CA ALA A 123 -19.90 -2.05 -5.25
C ALA A 123 -19.14 -1.03 -6.13
N LYS A 124 -19.68 0.19 -6.27
CA LYS A 124 -18.94 1.31 -6.85
C LYS A 124 -17.96 1.88 -5.82
N PRO A 125 -16.71 2.21 -6.21
CA PRO A 125 -15.74 2.75 -5.27
C PRO A 125 -16.16 4.14 -4.81
N LEU A 126 -15.59 4.60 -3.70
CA LEU A 126 -15.67 5.99 -3.27
C LEU A 126 -15.07 6.90 -4.34
N ALA A 127 -15.60 8.12 -4.45
CA ALA A 127 -15.23 9.03 -5.54
C ALA A 127 -13.78 9.54 -5.41
N LYS A 128 -13.29 9.66 -4.18
CA LYS A 128 -11.89 10.02 -3.90
C LYS A 128 -11.24 9.08 -2.90
N MET A 129 -9.93 8.90 -3.06
CA MET A 129 -9.12 8.07 -2.17
C MET A 129 -9.11 8.61 -0.74
N GLU A 130 -9.07 9.95 -0.59
CA GLU A 130 -9.08 10.63 0.72
C GLU A 130 -10.33 10.33 1.54
N GLN A 131 -11.45 9.97 0.89
CA GLN A 131 -12.71 9.67 1.58
C GLN A 131 -12.59 8.43 2.45
N MET A 132 -11.71 7.48 2.10
CA MET A 132 -11.44 6.32 2.95
C MET A 132 -10.85 6.71 4.32
N LEU A 133 -10.43 7.96 4.52
CA LEU A 133 -9.96 8.50 5.81
C LEU A 133 -11.00 9.37 6.52
N GLU A 134 -12.24 9.41 6.04
CA GLU A 134 -13.32 10.13 6.72
C GLU A 134 -13.66 9.43 8.06
N PRO A 135 -14.04 10.18 9.11
CA PRO A 135 -14.25 9.62 10.44
C PRO A 135 -15.19 8.42 10.50
N GLU A 136 -16.22 8.39 9.65
CA GLU A 136 -17.20 7.30 9.53
C GLU A 136 -16.61 5.96 9.09
N TYR A 137 -15.42 5.96 8.48
CA TYR A 137 -14.72 4.76 8.04
C TYR A 137 -13.52 4.40 8.91
N LEU A 138 -13.20 5.20 9.91
CA LEU A 138 -12.02 5.03 10.77
C LEU A 138 -12.37 4.44 12.15
N ASP A 139 -13.56 3.87 12.29
CA ASP A 139 -13.90 3.05 13.44
C ASP A 139 -13.14 1.72 13.35
N ILE A 140 -12.61 1.26 14.48
CA ILE A 140 -11.81 0.03 14.53
C ILE A 140 -12.73 -1.15 14.21
N VAL A 141 -12.56 -1.73 13.02
CA VAL A 141 -13.28 -2.94 12.61
C VAL A 141 -12.67 -4.13 13.32
N ASP A 142 -13.51 -4.90 14.02
CA ASP A 142 -13.11 -6.18 14.57
C ASP A 142 -12.69 -7.10 13.42
N GLN A 143 -11.45 -7.60 13.48
CA GLN A 143 -10.88 -8.45 12.43
C GLN A 143 -11.68 -9.74 12.23
N ASP A 144 -12.38 -10.20 13.27
CA ASP A 144 -13.21 -11.40 13.20
C ASP A 144 -14.55 -11.17 12.48
N GLU A 145 -14.99 -9.91 12.33
CA GLU A 145 -16.29 -9.57 11.75
C GLU A 145 -16.20 -8.88 10.37
N LEU A 146 -15.01 -8.40 9.95
CA LEU A 146 -14.72 -7.77 8.64
C LEU A 146 -15.92 -7.01 8.01
N SER A 147 -16.59 -6.17 8.81
CA SER A 147 -17.88 -5.58 8.47
C SER A 147 -17.75 -4.19 7.84
N TYR A 148 -16.91 -4.08 6.81
CA TYR A 148 -16.78 -2.84 6.05
C TYR A 148 -18.05 -2.56 5.23
N ASP A 149 -18.37 -1.28 5.04
CA ASP A 149 -19.26 -0.86 3.96
C ASP A 149 -18.70 -1.37 2.62
N ASP A 150 -19.55 -1.97 1.77
CA ASP A 150 -19.11 -2.59 0.52
C ASP A 150 -18.36 -1.61 -0.41
N ARG A 151 -18.74 -0.32 -0.38
CA ARG A 151 -18.08 0.70 -1.20
C ARG A 151 -16.71 1.04 -0.63
N LEU A 152 -16.57 1.13 0.70
CA LEU A 152 -15.28 1.27 1.36
C LEU A 152 -14.38 0.07 1.03
N PHE A 153 -14.90 -1.15 1.20
CA PHE A 153 -14.14 -2.37 0.98
C PHE A 153 -13.63 -2.49 -0.45
N TYR A 154 -14.50 -2.31 -1.45
CA TYR A 154 -14.07 -2.32 -2.85
C TYR A 154 -13.10 -1.16 -3.19
N SER A 155 -13.18 -0.03 -2.47
CA SER A 155 -12.23 1.07 -2.67
C SER A 155 -10.79 0.68 -2.34
N PHE A 156 -10.57 -0.28 -1.44
CA PHE A 156 -9.23 -0.79 -1.13
C PHE A 156 -8.58 -1.37 -2.39
N TYR A 157 -9.30 -2.22 -3.12
CA TYR A 157 -8.84 -2.83 -4.37
C TYR A 157 -8.73 -1.80 -5.49
N TYR A 158 -9.75 -0.97 -5.68
CA TYR A 158 -9.79 0.03 -6.75
C TYR A 158 -8.60 1.00 -6.67
N TYR A 159 -8.37 1.61 -5.50
CA TYR A 159 -7.28 2.59 -5.35
C TYR A 159 -5.91 1.91 -5.34
N SER A 160 -5.79 0.69 -4.80
CA SER A 160 -4.56 -0.10 -4.91
C SER A 160 -4.19 -0.35 -6.37
N ARG A 161 -5.15 -0.79 -7.20
CA ARG A 161 -4.95 -0.98 -8.65
C ARG A 161 -4.52 0.31 -9.34
N MET A 162 -5.19 1.43 -9.06
CA MET A 162 -4.86 2.73 -9.66
C MET A 162 -3.45 3.21 -9.30
N VAL A 163 -3.04 3.04 -8.04
CA VAL A 163 -1.70 3.40 -7.56
C VAL A 163 -0.64 2.51 -8.23
N LEU A 164 -0.88 1.19 -8.29
CA LEU A 164 0.04 0.22 -8.88
C LEU A 164 0.19 0.37 -10.39
N GLN A 165 -0.89 0.63 -11.13
CA GLN A 165 -0.81 0.89 -12.57
C GLN A 165 0.09 2.10 -12.85
N GLY A 166 0.03 3.15 -12.04
CA GLY A 166 0.93 4.31 -12.14
C GLY A 166 2.40 4.01 -11.80
N ALA A 167 2.71 2.86 -11.20
CA ALA A 167 4.08 2.44 -10.90
C ALA A 167 4.83 1.92 -12.13
N PHE A 168 4.11 1.25 -13.04
CA PHE A 168 4.70 0.58 -14.21
C PHE A 168 4.63 1.38 -15.51
N VAL A 169 3.96 2.55 -15.51
CA VAL A 169 4.03 3.48 -16.62
C VAL A 169 5.44 4.11 -16.64
N LYS A 170 6.20 3.82 -17.70
CA LYS A 170 7.45 4.54 -17.99
C LYS A 170 7.12 6.03 -18.18
N ILE A 171 7.70 6.88 -17.34
CA ILE A 171 7.74 8.34 -17.55
C ILE A 171 8.94 8.64 -18.46
#